data_AF-K0TPZ8-F1
#
_entry.id   AF-K0TPZ8-F1
#
_cell.length_a   1.000
_cell.length_b   1.000
_cell.length_c   1.000
_cell.angle_alpha   90.00
_cell.angle_beta   90.00
_cell.angle_gamma   90.00
#
_symmetry.space_group_name_H-M   'P 1'
#
loop_
_entity.id
_entity.type
_entity.pdbx_description
1 polymer ?
#
loop_
_entity_poly.entity_id
_entity_poly.type
_entity_poly.pdbx_seq_one_letter_code
_entity_poly.pdbx_strand_id
1 'polypeptide(L)'
;MGGAIIQDGNLQPDPLAFNNHTQVQSANHVFAECLHHNIPTTSVSRLAAYDLQFEVSWFDKLQQSQHQLAKRIRELNYKAMETLWRRCHVPPWLRFPGRGLPKRCTRDWFIDFFDVEIDKNTSVPLWQSTSKVFLYDVLTLIASIDGYRDLYFTPKCVTIGGTPHRIIGYLDDDGKRRGCVVNQDHLLKEVQELVKHALEFSLEGMVPLSADGETAMSKNETPINENGGGGSKLPNRPNTFTNKDKNIT
;
A
#
# COMPACT_ATOMS: atom_id res chain seq x y z
N MET A 1 9.60 2.98 -0.31
CA MET A 1 9.42 2.02 -1.43
C MET A 1 10.08 2.61 -2.66
N GLY A 2 10.98 1.88 -3.32
CA GLY A 2 11.69 2.39 -4.49
C GLY A 2 13.01 1.65 -4.79
N GLY A 3 13.54 0.85 -3.86
CA GLY A 3 14.82 0.19 -4.06
C GLY A 3 16.02 1.15 -4.11
N ALA A 4 17.20 0.58 -3.91
CA ALA A 4 18.46 1.28 -3.97
C ALA A 4 19.53 0.33 -4.52
N ILE A 5 20.54 0.91 -5.16
CA ILE A 5 21.72 0.21 -5.64
C ILE A 5 22.96 0.83 -4.98
N ILE A 6 24.04 0.05 -4.94
CA ILE A 6 25.35 0.55 -4.56
C ILE A 6 26.13 0.73 -5.87
N GLN A 7 26.54 1.94 -6.17
CA GLN A 7 27.34 2.26 -7.34
C GLN A 7 28.52 3.14 -6.90
N ASP A 8 29.73 2.73 -7.28
CA ASP A 8 30.97 3.43 -6.94
C ASP A 8 31.13 3.70 -5.42
N GLY A 9 30.71 2.72 -4.61
CA GLY A 9 30.76 2.81 -3.14
C GLY A 9 29.67 3.70 -2.51
N ASN A 10 28.80 4.31 -3.30
CA ASN A 10 27.72 5.18 -2.84
C ASN A 10 26.35 4.53 -3.01
N LEU A 11 25.43 4.87 -2.11
CA LEU A 11 24.03 4.46 -2.19
C LEU A 11 23.28 5.39 -3.15
N GLN A 12 22.63 4.81 -4.16
CA GLN A 12 21.84 5.54 -5.16
C GLN A 12 20.44 4.95 -5.31
N PRO A 13 19.43 5.75 -5.70
CA PRO A 13 18.12 5.21 -6.03
C PRO A 13 18.23 4.27 -7.23
N ASP A 14 17.55 3.12 -7.18
CA ASP A 14 17.46 2.20 -8.32
C ASP A 14 16.77 2.91 -9.51
N PRO A 15 17.45 3.10 -10.66
CA PRO A 15 16.89 3.82 -11.80
C PRO A 15 15.76 3.06 -12.51
N LEU A 16 15.63 1.75 -12.27
CA LEU A 16 14.59 0.90 -12.85
C LEU A 16 13.32 0.82 -11.99
N ALA A 17 13.35 1.40 -10.79
CA ALA A 17 12.21 1.40 -9.90
C ALA A 17 11.23 2.53 -10.21
N PHE A 18 9.94 2.19 -10.21
CA PHE A 18 8.88 3.12 -10.61
C PHE A 18 8.89 4.42 -9.80
N ASN A 19 8.92 4.33 -8.47
CA ASN A 19 8.88 5.52 -7.59
C ASN A 19 10.07 6.46 -7.81
N ASN A 20 11.27 5.92 -8.02
CA ASN A 20 12.45 6.72 -8.29
C ASN A 20 12.37 7.36 -9.69
N HIS A 21 11.85 6.62 -10.66
CA HIS A 21 11.70 7.08 -12.03
C HIS A 21 10.64 8.16 -12.21
N THR A 22 9.62 8.21 -11.34
CA THR A 22 8.58 9.26 -11.34
C THR A 22 9.19 10.66 -11.36
N GLN A 23 10.21 10.90 -10.54
CA GLN A 23 10.99 12.13 -10.59
C GLN A 23 12.43 11.89 -10.15
N VAL A 24 13.27 11.52 -11.12
CA VAL A 24 14.67 11.11 -10.91
C VAL A 24 15.49 12.14 -10.12
N GLN A 25 15.31 13.44 -10.43
CA GLN A 25 16.01 14.52 -9.73
C GLN A 25 15.67 14.55 -8.24
N SER A 26 14.39 14.41 -7.89
CA SER A 26 13.94 14.37 -6.50
C SER A 26 14.43 13.12 -5.79
N ALA A 27 14.39 11.95 -6.45
CA ALA A 27 14.93 10.72 -5.88
C ALA A 27 16.43 10.83 -5.57
N ASN A 28 17.21 11.36 -6.51
CA ASN A 28 18.65 11.61 -6.31
C ASN A 28 18.89 12.60 -5.17
N HIS A 29 18.12 13.70 -5.13
CA HIS A 29 18.25 14.70 -4.08
C HIS A 29 17.95 14.11 -2.70
N VAL A 30 16.86 13.36 -2.52
CA VAL A 30 16.53 12.73 -1.23
C VAL A 30 17.65 11.80 -0.76
N PHE A 31 18.20 10.96 -1.63
CA PHE A 31 19.33 10.09 -1.27
C PHE A 31 20.57 10.90 -0.89
N ALA A 32 20.92 11.93 -1.67
CA ALA A 32 22.05 12.80 -1.38
C ALA A 32 21.90 13.51 -0.03
N GLU A 33 20.72 14.07 0.26
CA GLU A 33 20.43 14.73 1.54
C GLU A 33 20.50 13.76 2.72
N CYS A 34 19.96 12.53 2.59
CA CYS A 34 20.09 11.53 3.63
C CYS A 34 21.54 11.16 3.91
N LEU A 35 22.37 11.00 2.86
CA LEU A 35 23.80 10.72 3.02
C LEU A 35 24.53 11.91 3.64
N HIS A 36 24.29 13.13 3.15
CA HIS A 36 24.92 14.35 3.65
C HIS A 36 24.62 14.60 5.14
N HIS A 37 23.38 14.35 5.56
CA HIS A 37 22.92 14.54 6.93
C HIS A 37 23.09 13.30 7.83
N ASN A 38 23.79 12.26 7.37
CA ASN A 38 24.01 11.01 8.13
C ASN A 38 22.70 10.34 8.60
N ILE A 39 21.62 10.48 7.81
CA ILE A 39 20.31 9.88 8.09
C ILE A 39 20.30 8.43 7.61
N PRO A 40 20.08 7.45 8.51
CA PRO A 40 19.98 6.05 8.10
C PRO A 40 18.74 5.83 7.24
N THR A 41 18.88 5.02 6.18
CA THR A 41 17.78 4.72 5.26
C THR A 41 17.49 3.24 5.18
N THR A 42 16.23 2.90 4.93
CA THR A 42 15.79 1.54 4.58
C THR A 42 15.06 1.59 3.24
N SER A 43 15.67 1.00 2.22
CA SER A 43 15.13 0.95 0.86
C SER A 43 14.52 -0.41 0.58
N VAL A 44 13.22 -0.44 0.30
CA VAL A 44 12.49 -1.65 -0.07
C VAL A 44 12.22 -1.64 -1.57
N SER A 45 12.65 -2.68 -2.29
CA SER A 45 12.40 -2.87 -3.72
C SER A 45 11.26 -3.84 -3.99
N ARG A 46 10.83 -3.90 -5.25
CA ARG A 46 9.82 -4.86 -5.72
C ARG A 46 10.21 -6.32 -5.50
N LEU A 47 11.50 -6.64 -5.40
CA LEU A 47 11.97 -8.01 -5.20
C LEU A 47 11.56 -8.56 -3.83
N ALA A 48 11.46 -7.69 -2.82
CA ALA A 48 10.99 -8.08 -1.50
C ALA A 48 9.50 -8.46 -1.52
N ALA A 49 8.68 -7.73 -2.27
CA ALA A 49 7.27 -8.06 -2.41
C ALA A 49 7.05 -9.39 -3.14
N TYR A 50 7.95 -9.77 -4.05
CA TYR A 50 7.84 -11.06 -4.75
C TYR A 50 7.97 -12.28 -3.82
N ASP A 51 8.61 -12.10 -2.66
CA ASP A 51 8.71 -13.12 -1.61
C ASP A 51 7.48 -13.15 -0.68
N LEU A 52 6.62 -12.12 -0.71
CA LEU A 52 5.40 -12.05 0.11
C LEU A 52 4.15 -11.92 -0.77
N GLN A 53 3.68 -13.07 -1.24
CA GLN A 53 2.59 -13.17 -2.20
C GLN A 53 1.25 -13.36 -1.49
N PHE A 54 0.28 -12.49 -1.80
CA PHE A 54 -1.08 -12.60 -1.27
C PHE A 54 -1.95 -13.36 -2.24
N GLU A 55 -2.63 -14.40 -1.77
CA GLU A 55 -3.62 -15.08 -2.58
C GLU A 55 -4.89 -14.22 -2.73
N VAL A 56 -5.45 -14.25 -3.93
CA VAL A 56 -6.76 -13.64 -4.23
C VAL A 56 -7.85 -14.13 -3.27
N SER A 57 -7.78 -15.39 -2.81
CA SER A 57 -8.70 -15.95 -1.82
C SER A 57 -8.81 -15.10 -0.53
N TRP A 58 -7.72 -14.42 -0.13
CA TRP A 58 -7.75 -13.50 1.00
C TRP A 58 -8.53 -12.22 0.69
N PHE A 59 -8.37 -11.66 -0.50
CA PHE A 59 -9.14 -10.48 -0.92
C PHE A 59 -10.63 -10.80 -1.06
N ASP A 60 -11.00 -12.00 -1.48
CA ASP A 60 -12.41 -12.42 -1.54
C ASP A 60 -13.03 -12.52 -0.14
N LYS A 61 -12.25 -12.88 0.89
CA LYS A 61 -12.69 -12.78 2.29
C LYS A 61 -12.96 -11.33 2.71
N LEU A 62 -12.18 -10.36 2.22
CA LEU A 62 -12.43 -8.92 2.48
C LEU A 62 -13.80 -8.48 1.94
N GLN A 63 -14.22 -9.02 0.79
CA GLN A 63 -15.53 -8.72 0.19
C GLN A 63 -16.71 -9.20 1.05
N GLN A 64 -16.52 -10.24 1.87
CA GLN A 64 -17.55 -10.78 2.77
C GLN A 64 -17.76 -9.90 4.01
N SER A 65 -16.85 -8.96 4.29
CA SER A 65 -17.00 -8.04 5.42
C SER A 65 -18.09 -6.98 5.18
N GLN A 66 -18.60 -6.38 6.25
CA GLN A 66 -19.50 -5.21 6.16
C GLN A 66 -18.75 -3.92 5.82
N HIS A 67 -17.42 -3.93 5.84
CA HIS A 67 -16.61 -2.73 5.71
C HIS A 67 -16.47 -2.30 4.23
N GLN A 68 -16.92 -1.08 3.90
CA GLN A 68 -16.90 -0.58 2.52
C GLN A 68 -15.48 -0.45 1.93
N LEU A 69 -14.50 -0.03 2.74
CA LEU A 69 -13.09 -0.03 2.33
C LEU A 69 -12.59 -1.42 1.96
N ALA A 70 -12.94 -2.47 2.70
CA ALA A 70 -12.51 -3.83 2.42
C ALA A 70 -13.04 -4.33 1.06
N LYS A 71 -14.33 -4.07 0.79
CA LYS A 71 -14.95 -4.32 -0.53
C LYS A 71 -14.23 -3.53 -1.64
N ARG A 72 -13.89 -2.27 -1.37
CA ARG A 72 -13.17 -1.40 -2.32
C ARG A 72 -11.74 -1.86 -2.57
N ILE A 73 -11.01 -2.32 -1.56
CA ILE A 73 -9.65 -2.87 -1.71
C ILE A 73 -9.67 -4.06 -2.66
N ARG A 74 -10.59 -5.01 -2.46
CA ARG A 74 -10.77 -6.16 -3.37
C ARG A 74 -11.04 -5.69 -4.79
N GLU A 75 -12.02 -4.81 -4.97
CA GLU A 75 -12.46 -4.35 -6.29
C GLU A 75 -11.38 -3.57 -7.06
N LEU A 76 -10.62 -2.72 -6.38
CA LEU A 76 -9.52 -1.99 -7.00
C LEU A 76 -8.39 -2.91 -7.47
N ASN A 77 -8.07 -3.95 -6.68
CA ASN A 77 -7.08 -4.94 -7.09
C ASN A 77 -7.58 -5.76 -8.29
N TYR A 78 -8.86 -6.15 -8.32
CA TYR A 78 -9.47 -6.82 -9.47
C TYR A 78 -9.34 -6.00 -10.75
N LYS A 79 -9.78 -4.74 -10.71
CA LYS A 79 -9.69 -3.82 -11.85
C LYS A 79 -8.26 -3.56 -12.30
N ALA A 80 -7.32 -3.45 -11.37
CA ALA A 80 -5.91 -3.27 -11.68
C ALA A 80 -5.33 -4.49 -12.41
N MET A 81 -5.67 -5.69 -11.95
CA MET A 81 -5.24 -6.94 -12.58
C MET A 81 -5.85 -7.11 -13.97
N GLU A 82 -7.13 -6.83 -14.14
CA GLU A 82 -7.80 -6.83 -15.45
C GLU A 82 -7.17 -5.83 -16.44
N THR A 83 -6.88 -4.61 -15.96
CA THR A 83 -6.22 -3.59 -16.77
C THR A 83 -4.83 -4.03 -17.20
N LEU A 84 -4.06 -4.64 -16.29
CA LEU A 84 -2.72 -5.14 -16.59
C LEU A 84 -2.78 -6.30 -17.59
N TRP A 85 -3.73 -7.22 -17.46
CA TRP A 85 -3.94 -8.32 -18.40
C TRP A 85 -4.16 -7.82 -19.83
N ARG A 86 -5.08 -6.87 -20.02
CA ARG A 86 -5.35 -6.26 -21.33
C ARG A 86 -4.09 -5.64 -21.92
N ARG A 87 -3.30 -4.92 -21.11
CA ARG A 87 -2.04 -4.31 -21.55
C ARG A 87 -0.96 -5.35 -21.90
N CYS A 88 -0.95 -6.51 -21.25
CA CYS A 88 -0.02 -7.61 -21.57
C CYS A 88 -0.33 -8.27 -22.93
N HIS A 89 -1.57 -8.16 -23.42
CA HIS A 89 -1.98 -8.63 -24.75
C HIS A 89 -1.55 -7.69 -25.88
N VAL A 90 -1.24 -6.43 -25.57
CA VAL A 90 -0.75 -5.49 -26.57
C VAL A 90 0.68 -5.89 -26.95
N PRO A 91 0.95 -6.21 -28.23
CA PRO A 91 2.28 -6.61 -28.66
C PRO A 91 3.33 -5.53 -28.37
N PRO A 92 4.58 -5.88 -27.98
CA PRO A 92 5.58 -4.91 -27.58
C PRO A 92 5.85 -3.79 -28.59
N TRP A 93 5.76 -4.09 -29.89
CA TRP A 93 5.97 -3.11 -30.97
C TRP A 93 4.83 -2.11 -31.16
N LEU A 94 3.65 -2.37 -30.59
CA LEU A 94 2.48 -1.49 -30.64
C LEU A 94 2.34 -0.63 -29.37
N ARG A 95 3.25 -0.77 -28.39
CA ARG A 95 3.19 -0.05 -27.12
C ARG A 95 3.72 1.37 -27.27
N PHE A 96 3.00 2.35 -26.72
CA PHE A 96 3.45 3.74 -26.66
C PHE A 96 4.77 3.87 -25.88
N PRO A 97 5.82 4.46 -26.47
CA PRO A 97 7.06 4.77 -25.75
C PRO A 97 6.78 5.59 -24.49
N GLY A 98 7.39 5.21 -23.36
CA GLY A 98 7.23 5.90 -22.08
C GLY A 98 5.89 5.71 -21.36
N ARG A 99 4.89 5.06 -21.99
CA ARG A 99 3.58 4.76 -21.36
C ARG A 99 3.19 3.27 -21.41
N GLY A 100 3.98 2.46 -22.13
CA GLY A 100 3.82 1.02 -22.25
C GLY A 100 4.38 0.22 -21.08
N LEU A 101 3.92 -1.03 -20.94
CA LEU A 101 4.57 -2.00 -20.06
C LEU A 101 5.96 -2.37 -20.61
N PRO A 102 6.94 -2.70 -19.74
CA PRO A 102 8.23 -3.25 -20.16
C PRO A 102 8.07 -4.40 -21.17
N LYS A 103 8.98 -4.54 -22.14
CA LYS A 103 8.90 -5.57 -23.19
C LYS A 103 8.68 -6.98 -22.64
N ARG A 104 9.28 -7.29 -21.48
CA ARG A 104 9.12 -8.56 -20.76
C ARG A 104 7.70 -8.85 -20.26
N CYS A 105 6.86 -7.85 -20.09
CA CYS A 105 5.49 -8.01 -19.57
C CYS A 105 4.56 -8.41 -20.72
N THR A 106 4.60 -9.68 -21.09
CA THR A 106 3.74 -10.33 -22.09
C THR A 106 2.57 -11.06 -21.42
N ARG A 107 1.67 -11.64 -22.23
CA ARG A 107 0.63 -12.57 -21.76
C ARG A 107 1.24 -13.72 -20.94
N ASP A 108 2.26 -14.37 -21.48
CA ASP A 108 2.89 -15.53 -20.83
C ASP A 108 3.59 -15.15 -19.52
N TRP A 109 4.23 -13.96 -19.51
CA TRP A 109 4.75 -13.40 -18.26
C TRP A 109 3.65 -13.18 -17.22
N PHE A 110 2.48 -12.69 -17.62
CA PHE A 110 1.40 -12.45 -16.67
C PHE A 110 0.91 -13.75 -16.04
N ILE A 111 0.74 -14.79 -16.87
CA ILE A 111 0.29 -16.12 -16.43
C ILE A 111 1.25 -16.69 -15.39
N ASP A 112 2.55 -16.69 -15.71
CA ASP A 112 3.61 -17.17 -14.83
C ASP A 112 3.73 -16.33 -13.55
N PHE A 113 3.71 -15.00 -13.68
CA PHE A 113 3.97 -14.10 -12.56
C PHE A 113 2.80 -13.98 -11.57
N PHE A 114 1.56 -14.09 -12.03
CA PHE A 114 0.36 -14.01 -11.19
C PHE A 114 -0.20 -15.41 -10.84
N ASP A 115 0.42 -16.49 -11.30
CA ASP A 115 -0.03 -17.87 -11.09
C ASP A 115 -1.49 -18.06 -11.50
N VAL A 116 -1.79 -17.75 -12.76
CA VAL A 116 -3.15 -17.83 -13.33
C VAL A 116 -3.27 -19.10 -14.16
N GLU A 117 -4.20 -19.97 -13.78
CA GLU A 117 -4.52 -21.15 -14.57
C GLU A 117 -5.29 -20.76 -15.84
N ILE A 118 -4.90 -21.31 -16.99
CA ILE A 118 -5.61 -21.10 -18.25
C ILE A 118 -6.28 -22.39 -18.67
N ASP A 119 -7.61 -22.39 -18.66
CA ASP A 119 -8.38 -23.35 -19.43
C ASP A 119 -8.25 -23.03 -20.93
N LYS A 120 -7.85 -24.02 -21.73
CA LYS A 120 -7.67 -23.90 -23.18
C LYS A 120 -8.99 -23.63 -23.92
N ASN A 121 -10.13 -23.83 -23.26
CA ASN A 121 -11.46 -23.74 -23.88
C ASN A 121 -12.30 -22.53 -23.44
N THR A 122 -11.89 -21.74 -22.45
CA THR A 122 -12.69 -20.64 -21.90
C THR A 122 -11.91 -19.32 -21.73
N SER A 123 -12.65 -18.21 -21.81
CA SER A 123 -12.18 -16.88 -21.38
C SER A 123 -11.66 -16.97 -19.95
N VAL A 124 -10.39 -16.63 -19.72
CA VAL A 124 -9.70 -16.79 -18.42
C VAL A 124 -10.42 -15.99 -17.33
N PRO A 125 -10.91 -16.61 -16.24
CA PRO A 125 -11.20 -15.84 -15.03
C PRO A 125 -9.84 -15.39 -14.48
N LEU A 126 -9.54 -14.09 -14.56
CA LEU A 126 -8.25 -13.54 -14.11
C LEU A 126 -8.08 -13.55 -12.60
N TRP A 127 -9.20 -13.63 -11.88
CA TRP A 127 -9.29 -13.53 -10.43
C TRP A 127 -9.61 -14.91 -9.85
N GLN A 128 -8.64 -15.81 -9.91
CA GLN A 128 -8.75 -17.16 -9.36
C GLN A 128 -8.24 -17.14 -7.93
N SER A 129 -8.79 -18.00 -7.06
CA SER A 129 -8.41 -18.06 -5.65
C SER A 129 -6.90 -18.25 -5.43
N THR A 130 -6.23 -18.95 -6.34
CA THR A 130 -4.78 -19.24 -6.30
C THR A 130 -3.91 -18.11 -6.81
N SER A 131 -4.46 -17.17 -7.58
CA SER A 131 -3.69 -16.09 -8.18
C SER A 131 -3.05 -15.18 -7.13
N LYS A 132 -1.88 -14.64 -7.45
CA LYS A 132 -1.00 -13.93 -6.53
C LYS A 132 -1.04 -12.42 -6.73
N VAL A 133 -1.16 -11.67 -5.65
CA VAL A 133 -1.12 -10.19 -5.63
C VAL A 133 0.00 -9.73 -4.71
N PHE A 134 0.62 -8.60 -5.04
CA PHE A 134 1.82 -8.09 -4.36
C PHE A 134 1.54 -6.72 -3.74
N LEU A 135 1.73 -6.60 -2.42
CA LEU A 135 1.45 -5.37 -1.66
C LEU A 135 2.75 -4.64 -1.28
N TYR A 136 3.34 -3.93 -2.25
CA TYR A 136 4.66 -3.28 -2.12
C TYR A 136 4.75 -2.26 -0.96
N ASP A 137 3.74 -1.40 -0.83
CA ASP A 137 3.74 -0.33 0.16
C ASP A 137 3.44 -0.86 1.56
N VAL A 138 2.64 -1.93 1.67
CA VAL A 138 2.41 -2.63 2.95
C VAL A 138 3.73 -3.19 3.46
N LEU A 139 4.49 -3.88 2.61
CA LEU A 139 5.80 -4.41 3.00
C LEU A 139 6.78 -3.30 3.39
N THR A 140 6.71 -2.15 2.72
CA THR A 140 7.51 -0.96 3.05
C THR A 140 7.14 -0.42 4.42
N LEU A 141 5.85 -0.34 4.75
CA LEU A 141 5.37 0.12 6.05
C LEU A 141 5.85 -0.84 7.17
N ILE A 142 5.70 -2.14 6.98
CA ILE A 142 6.19 -3.14 7.94
C ILE A 142 7.71 -3.01 8.15
N ALA A 143 8.48 -2.89 7.06
CA ALA A 143 9.93 -2.73 7.14
C ALA A 143 10.41 -1.41 7.78
N SER A 144 9.52 -0.41 7.89
CA SER A 144 9.83 0.87 8.53
C SER A 144 9.80 0.81 10.06
N ILE A 145 9.21 -0.23 10.63
CA ILE A 145 9.08 -0.43 12.08
C ILE A 145 10.18 -1.37 12.54
N ASP A 146 11.03 -0.94 13.48
CA ASP A 146 12.23 -1.68 13.88
C ASP A 146 11.95 -3.13 14.30
N GLY A 147 10.99 -3.36 15.20
CA GLY A 147 10.67 -4.71 15.69
C GLY A 147 10.16 -5.64 14.57
N TYR A 148 9.36 -5.12 13.65
CA TYR A 148 8.89 -5.88 12.49
C TYR A 148 10.02 -6.14 11.48
N ARG A 149 10.85 -5.13 11.24
CA ARG A 149 11.99 -5.24 10.34
C ARG A 149 12.95 -6.33 10.80
N ASP A 150 13.29 -6.32 12.08
CA ASP A 150 14.30 -7.22 12.64
C ASP A 150 13.76 -8.67 12.74
N LEU A 151 12.44 -8.84 12.87
CA LEU A 151 11.79 -10.16 12.88
C LEU A 151 11.63 -10.78 11.49
N TYR A 152 11.34 -9.96 10.47
CA TYR A 152 10.89 -10.45 9.16
C TYR A 152 11.82 -10.14 8.00
N PHE A 153 12.93 -9.44 8.22
CA PHE A 153 13.83 -9.06 7.12
C PHE A 153 15.30 -9.30 7.43
N THR A 154 16.03 -9.69 6.39
CA THR A 154 17.50 -9.81 6.40
C THR A 154 18.11 -8.85 5.36
N PRO A 155 18.07 -7.52 5.63
CA PRO A 155 18.55 -6.52 4.69
C PRO A 155 20.05 -6.67 4.41
N LYS A 156 20.48 -6.29 3.20
CA LYS A 156 21.88 -5.95 2.95
C LYS A 156 22.17 -4.63 3.65
N CYS A 157 23.06 -4.67 4.64
CA CYS A 157 23.50 -3.49 5.38
C CYS A 157 24.78 -2.93 4.75
N VAL A 158 24.84 -1.62 4.61
CA VAL A 158 25.99 -0.88 4.06
C VAL A 158 26.23 0.32 4.96
N THR A 159 27.48 0.58 5.31
CA THR A 159 27.84 1.76 6.11
C THR A 159 28.51 2.78 5.21
N ILE A 160 27.95 3.99 5.15
CA ILE A 160 28.50 5.11 4.37
C ILE A 160 28.67 6.29 5.34
N GLY A 161 29.88 6.84 5.41
CA GLY A 161 30.17 7.93 6.36
C GLY A 161 29.97 7.57 7.84
N GLY A 162 29.95 6.27 8.19
CA GLY A 162 29.62 5.80 9.54
C GLY A 162 28.13 5.56 9.79
N THR A 163 27.25 5.95 8.87
CA THR A 163 25.80 5.74 8.97
C THR A 163 25.36 4.43 8.31
N PRO A 164 24.53 3.61 8.98
CA PRO A 164 24.02 2.36 8.41
C PRO A 164 22.82 2.59 7.49
N HIS A 165 22.89 2.01 6.30
CA HIS A 165 21.82 1.97 5.30
C HIS A 165 21.44 0.52 5.02
N ARG A 166 20.13 0.28 4.82
CA ARG A 166 19.56 -1.05 4.63
C ARG A 166 18.89 -1.15 3.26
N ILE A 167 19.15 -2.24 2.55
CA ILE A 167 18.53 -2.56 1.27
C ILE A 167 17.78 -3.90 1.42
N ILE A 168 16.47 -3.86 1.22
CA ILE A 168 15.57 -5.01 1.27
C ILE A 168 15.07 -5.26 -0.15
N GLY A 169 15.42 -6.42 -0.71
CA GLY A 169 15.16 -6.70 -2.12
C GLY A 169 16.27 -6.17 -3.03
N TYR A 170 17.20 -7.01 -3.47
CA TYR A 170 18.28 -6.64 -4.40
C TYR A 170 18.70 -7.81 -5.30
N LEU A 171 19.52 -7.54 -6.31
CA LEU A 171 20.26 -8.56 -7.05
C LEU A 171 21.64 -8.70 -6.43
N ASP A 172 22.05 -9.91 -6.07
CA ASP A 172 23.42 -10.16 -5.61
C ASP A 172 24.43 -10.09 -6.77
N ASP A 173 25.70 -10.31 -6.44
CA ASP A 173 26.81 -10.14 -7.39
C ASP A 173 26.75 -11.15 -8.55
N ASP A 174 26.05 -12.27 -8.38
CA ASP A 174 25.76 -13.27 -9.42
C ASP A 174 24.49 -12.93 -10.22
N GLY A 175 23.85 -11.80 -9.94
CA GLY A 175 22.59 -11.37 -10.55
C GLY A 175 21.37 -12.12 -10.03
N LYS A 176 21.48 -12.89 -8.94
CA LYS A 176 20.37 -13.63 -8.35
C LYS A 176 19.54 -12.72 -7.45
N ARG A 177 18.21 -12.88 -7.53
CA ARG A 177 17.27 -12.12 -6.70
C ARG A 177 17.37 -12.54 -5.24
N ARG A 178 17.41 -11.54 -4.36
CA ARG A 178 17.30 -11.67 -2.90
C ARG A 178 16.16 -10.77 -2.44
N GLY A 179 15.00 -11.32 -2.09
CA GLY A 179 13.88 -10.52 -1.58
C GLY A 179 14.03 -10.12 -0.11
N CYS A 180 14.87 -10.84 0.65
CA CYS A 180 15.22 -10.55 2.05
C CYS A 180 14.06 -10.70 3.05
N VAL A 181 12.92 -11.27 2.65
CA VAL A 181 11.83 -11.59 3.58
C VAL A 181 12.10 -12.96 4.22
N VAL A 182 12.08 -13.02 5.54
CA VAL A 182 12.17 -14.27 6.32
C VAL A 182 10.84 -14.56 7.00
N ASN A 183 10.58 -15.83 7.34
CA ASN A 183 9.32 -16.27 7.96
C ASN A 183 8.07 -15.81 7.18
N GLN A 184 8.09 -15.99 5.86
CA GLN A 184 7.06 -15.49 4.91
C GLN A 184 5.63 -15.84 5.35
N ASP A 185 5.38 -17.09 5.74
CA ASP A 185 4.06 -17.55 6.19
C ASP A 185 3.57 -16.80 7.43
N HIS A 186 4.48 -16.49 8.37
CA HIS A 186 4.14 -15.78 9.58
C HIS A 186 3.90 -14.30 9.30
N LEU A 187 4.76 -13.66 8.49
CA LEU A 187 4.55 -12.28 8.06
C LEU A 187 3.24 -12.12 7.27
N LEU A 188 2.92 -13.07 6.40
CA LEU A 188 1.68 -13.03 5.63
C LEU A 188 0.47 -13.05 6.56
N LYS A 189 0.42 -13.99 7.52
CA LYS A 189 -0.65 -14.06 8.53
C LYS A 189 -0.73 -12.80 9.36
N GLU A 190 0.41 -12.27 9.81
CA GLU A 190 0.47 -11.05 10.60
C GLU A 190 -0.13 -9.86 9.86
N VAL A 191 0.25 -9.63 8.61
CA VAL A 191 -0.33 -8.55 7.79
C VAL A 191 -1.84 -8.73 7.60
N GLN A 192 -2.28 -9.97 7.36
CA GLN A 192 -3.71 -10.27 7.19
C GLN A 192 -4.51 -9.98 8.47
N GLU A 193 -3.99 -10.35 9.64
CA GLU A 193 -4.64 -10.07 10.94
C GLU A 193 -4.59 -8.57 11.29
N LEU A 194 -3.49 -7.87 11.01
CA LEU A 194 -3.41 -6.41 11.22
C LEU A 194 -4.47 -5.67 10.38
N VAL A 195 -4.65 -6.06 9.12
CA VAL A 195 -5.69 -5.49 8.25
C VAL A 195 -7.08 -5.82 8.79
N LYS A 196 -7.33 -7.07 9.17
CA LYS A 196 -8.61 -7.49 9.72
C LYS A 196 -8.96 -6.73 10.99
N HIS A 197 -8.04 -6.67 11.95
CA HIS A 197 -8.21 -5.94 13.21
C HIS A 197 -8.44 -4.45 12.96
N ALA A 198 -7.68 -3.82 12.06
CA ALA A 198 -7.90 -2.40 11.73
C ALA A 198 -9.31 -2.14 11.16
N LEU A 199 -9.82 -3.05 10.31
CA LEU A 199 -11.17 -2.94 9.76
C LEU A 199 -12.23 -3.18 10.83
N GLU A 200 -12.07 -4.19 11.70
CA GLU A 200 -13.00 -4.49 12.79
C GLU A 200 -13.04 -3.33 13.80
N PHE A 201 -11.88 -2.85 14.24
CA PHE A 201 -11.76 -1.74 15.18
C PHE A 201 -12.38 -0.46 14.64
N SER A 202 -12.25 -0.18 13.33
CA SER A 202 -12.85 1.01 12.72
C SER A 202 -14.38 0.99 12.69
N LEU A 203 -15.01 -0.17 12.89
CA LEU A 203 -16.46 -0.31 13.01
C LEU A 203 -16.94 -0.23 14.46
N GLU A 204 -16.04 -0.28 15.44
CA GLU A 204 -16.41 -0.15 16.86
C GLU A 204 -17.06 1.21 17.12
N GLY A 205 -18.22 1.20 17.77
CA GLY A 205 -19.01 2.41 18.03
C GLY A 205 -19.80 2.95 16.83
N MET A 206 -19.68 2.34 15.64
CA MET A 206 -20.60 2.64 14.54
C MET A 206 -21.92 1.89 14.75
N VAL A 207 -23.01 2.62 14.92
CA VAL A 207 -24.36 2.03 14.89
C VAL A 207 -24.60 1.51 13.47
N PRO A 208 -24.93 0.21 13.29
CA PRO A 208 -25.31 -0.29 11.98
C PRO A 208 -26.47 0.55 11.44
N LEU A 209 -26.34 1.06 10.21
CA LEU A 209 -27.50 1.58 9.50
C LEU A 209 -28.52 0.44 9.45
N SER A 210 -29.64 0.61 10.15
CA SER A 210 -30.74 -0.33 10.10
C SER A 210 -31.16 -0.49 8.63
N ALA A 211 -31.43 -1.73 8.22
CA ALA A 211 -31.86 -2.03 6.85
C ALA A 211 -33.15 -1.29 6.48
N ASP A 212 -33.90 -0.85 7.49
CA ASP A 212 -35.04 0.04 7.40
C ASP A 212 -34.57 1.41 7.91
N GLY A 213 -34.63 2.46 7.09
CA GLY A 213 -34.10 3.80 7.38
C GLY A 213 -34.73 4.57 8.55
N GLU A 214 -35.04 3.92 9.66
CA GLU A 214 -35.44 4.54 10.92
C GLU A 214 -34.27 4.55 11.89
N THR A 215 -33.65 5.72 12.01
CA THR A 215 -32.78 6.08 13.14
C THR A 215 -33.46 5.68 14.45
N ALA A 216 -32.90 4.71 15.16
CA ALA A 216 -33.31 4.38 16.52
C ALA A 216 -33.02 5.61 17.42
N MET A 217 -34.02 6.44 17.66
CA MET A 217 -33.95 7.46 18.69
C MET A 217 -33.80 6.76 20.04
N SER A 218 -32.67 7.01 20.70
CA SER A 218 -32.43 6.66 22.09
C SER A 218 -33.55 7.22 22.97
N LYS A 219 -34.52 6.38 23.34
CA LYS A 219 -35.47 6.67 24.42
C LYS A 219 -34.75 6.46 25.74
N ASN A 220 -34.08 7.50 26.22
CA ASN A 220 -33.69 7.61 27.63
C ASN A 220 -33.55 9.10 27.98
N GLU A 221 -34.69 9.78 28.07
CA GLU A 221 -34.79 11.00 28.87
C GLU A 221 -36.02 10.87 29.78
N THR A 222 -35.73 10.65 31.07
CA THR A 222 -36.67 10.85 32.18
C THR A 222 -37.07 12.33 32.22
N PRO A 223 -38.37 12.67 32.36
CA PRO A 223 -38.78 14.07 32.38
C PRO A 223 -38.40 14.70 33.73
N ILE A 224 -37.53 15.70 33.69
CA ILE A 224 -37.27 16.58 34.84
C ILE A 224 -38.39 17.62 34.87
N ASN A 225 -39.11 17.61 36.00
CA ASN A 225 -40.23 18.48 36.32
C ASN A 225 -39.74 19.93 36.47
N GLU A 226 -40.39 20.86 35.76
CA GLU A 226 -40.16 22.30 35.90
C GLU A 226 -40.65 22.79 37.26
N ASN A 227 -39.76 23.41 38.05
CA ASN A 227 -40.12 24.47 38.98
C ASN A 227 -38.86 25.20 39.49
N GLY A 228 -38.84 26.52 39.32
CA GLY A 228 -38.08 27.42 40.21
C GLY A 228 -36.91 28.18 39.61
N GLY A 229 -37.22 29.33 39.01
CA GLY A 229 -36.54 30.64 39.12
C GLY A 229 -35.04 30.75 39.41
N GLY A 230 -34.33 31.51 38.56
CA GLY A 230 -33.05 32.13 38.92
C GLY A 230 -32.24 32.53 37.70
N GLY A 231 -32.33 33.80 37.29
CA GLY A 231 -31.67 34.30 36.09
C GLY A 231 -30.15 34.37 36.18
N SER A 232 -29.49 34.36 35.02
CA SER A 232 -28.33 35.21 34.73
C SER A 232 -28.01 35.20 33.23
N LYS A 233 -27.57 36.36 32.76
CA LYS A 233 -27.31 36.73 31.36
C LYS A 233 -26.05 36.06 30.82
N LEU A 234 -26.07 35.64 29.56
CA LEU A 234 -24.87 35.46 28.73
C LEU A 234 -25.04 36.20 27.39
N PRO A 235 -24.00 36.88 26.87
CA PRO A 235 -24.12 37.73 25.69
C PRO A 235 -23.89 36.99 24.38
N ASN A 236 -24.61 37.45 23.36
CA ASN A 236 -24.42 37.14 21.94
C ASN A 236 -22.98 37.38 21.46
N ARG A 237 -22.46 36.47 20.63
CA ARG A 237 -21.52 36.83 19.56
C ARG A 237 -21.91 36.19 18.23
N PRO A 238 -21.75 36.92 17.10
CA PRO A 238 -22.32 36.53 15.82
C PRO A 238 -21.34 35.72 14.95
N ASN A 239 -21.92 34.86 14.13
CA ASN A 239 -21.32 34.32 12.92
C ASN A 239 -20.99 35.45 11.93
N THR A 240 -19.76 35.46 11.42
CA THR A 240 -19.38 35.88 10.06
C THR A 240 -17.91 35.59 9.87
N PHE A 241 -17.52 34.87 8.83
CA PHE A 241 -16.44 35.34 7.96
C PHE A 241 -16.61 34.79 6.55
N THR A 242 -16.64 35.76 5.64
CA THR A 242 -16.80 35.66 4.20
C THR A 242 -15.48 35.34 3.51
N ASN A 243 -15.63 34.69 2.36
CA ASN A 243 -14.62 34.40 1.35
C ASN A 243 -14.22 35.68 0.57
N LYS A 244 -12.91 35.88 0.33
CA LYS A 244 -12.18 36.85 -0.55
C LYS A 244 -10.81 37.11 0.10
N ASP A 245 -9.64 37.23 -0.53
CA ASP A 245 -9.17 37.54 -1.89
C ASP A 245 -7.73 36.96 -2.01
N LYS A 246 -7.34 36.36 -3.13
CA LYS A 246 -6.48 36.92 -4.20
C LYS A 246 -5.13 37.54 -3.77
N ASN A 247 -4.08 36.94 -4.35
CA ASN A 247 -2.78 37.50 -4.77
C ASN A 247 -1.89 38.18 -3.73
N ILE A 248 -0.63 37.75 -3.68
CA ILE A 248 0.56 38.62 -3.70
C ILE A 248 1.77 37.75 -4.12
N THR A 249 2.43 38.21 -5.20
CA THR A 249 3.79 38.00 -5.74
C THR A 249 4.56 36.71 -5.50
#